data_AF-A0A538G3H2-F1
#
_entry.id   AF-A0A538G3H2-F1
#
_cell.length_a   1.000
_cell.length_b   1.000
_cell.length_c   1.000
_cell.angle_alpha   90.00
_cell.angle_beta   90.00
_cell.angle_gamma   90.00
#
_symmetry.space_group_name_H-M   'P 1'
#
loop_
_entity.id
_entity.type
_entity.pdbx_description
1 polymer ?
#
loop_
_entity_poly.entity_id
_entity_poly.type
_entity_poly.pdbx_seq_one_letter_code
_entity_poly.pdbx_strand_id
1 'polypeptide(L)'
;MQSRSGGWGAFDVDNEAHWLYKLPFCDFGKVTDEPTADVSAHALEVLAEEPRYATEVGRGLEWLLAEQEQNGSWFGRWGVNHIYGTGAALPALAACGLPSDHAAMRRAVAWLQAVQQPDGSFGEDIRSYADPSWRGRGHPTPSQTAWALLGYVAAGEAESEEAKRAANWLCVAQRSNGDWHEEHYTGTGFPLDFMIRYHLYRLHFPLMALGRLRERLAA
;
A
#
# COMPACT_ATOMS: atom_id res chain seq x y z
N MET A 1 20.11 5.67 4.50
CA MET A 1 18.91 5.92 5.33
C MET A 1 18.18 4.65 5.76
N GLN A 2 18.76 3.45 5.58
CA GLN A 2 18.15 2.23 6.12
C GLN A 2 18.42 2.13 7.62
N SER A 3 17.39 1.89 8.41
CA SER A 3 17.49 1.63 9.85
C SER A 3 18.14 0.29 10.12
N ARG A 4 18.66 0.11 11.34
CA ARG A 4 19.32 -1.13 11.78
C ARG A 4 18.38 -2.34 11.75
N SER A 5 17.07 -2.11 11.94
CA SER A 5 16.04 -3.14 11.83
C SER A 5 15.88 -3.68 10.39
N GLY A 6 16.30 -2.93 9.38
CA GLY A 6 16.18 -3.28 7.96
C GLY A 6 15.15 -2.45 7.21
N GLY A 7 14.19 -1.82 7.89
CA GLY A 7 13.23 -0.92 7.26
C GLY A 7 13.76 0.51 7.07
N TRP A 8 12.92 1.37 6.49
CA TRP A 8 13.15 2.80 6.32
C TRP A 8 12.03 3.62 6.96
N GLY A 9 12.42 4.65 7.73
CA GLY A 9 11.55 5.77 8.10
C GLY A 9 11.44 6.79 6.98
N ALA A 10 10.63 7.84 7.16
CA ALA A 10 10.42 8.85 6.13
C ALA A 10 11.59 9.83 6.00
N PHE A 11 12.26 10.16 7.10
CA PHE A 11 13.27 11.21 7.19
C PHE A 11 14.54 10.77 7.91
N ASP A 12 14.46 9.96 8.96
CA ASP A 12 15.59 9.63 9.84
C ASP A 12 15.89 8.13 9.93
N VAL A 13 17.11 7.83 10.37
CA VAL A 13 17.59 6.46 10.66
C VAL A 13 17.41 6.18 12.15
N ASP A 14 16.86 5.02 12.50
CA ASP A 14 16.69 4.54 13.89
C ASP A 14 15.91 5.53 14.79
N ASN A 15 14.96 6.28 14.23
CA ASN A 15 14.11 7.21 14.99
C ASN A 15 13.01 6.46 15.75
N GLU A 16 13.40 5.62 16.70
CA GLU A 16 12.53 4.67 17.43
C GLU A 16 12.52 4.96 18.95
N ALA A 17 12.68 6.23 19.32
CA ALA A 17 12.69 6.68 20.72
C ALA A 17 11.27 6.68 21.33
N HIS A 18 10.60 5.52 21.33
CA HIS A 18 9.19 5.37 21.73
C HIS A 18 8.87 5.78 23.18
N TRP A 19 9.89 5.95 24.03
CA TRP A 19 9.69 6.49 25.38
C TRP A 19 9.19 7.95 25.36
N LEU A 20 9.40 8.69 24.27
CA LEU A 20 8.90 10.07 24.10
C LEU A 20 7.37 10.16 24.20
N TYR A 21 6.63 9.12 23.79
CA TYR A 21 5.16 9.08 23.89
C TYR A 21 4.64 9.07 25.35
N LYS A 22 5.53 8.95 26.35
CA LYS A 22 5.16 9.07 27.77
C LYS A 22 5.18 10.52 28.27
N LEU A 23 5.71 11.45 27.48
CA LEU A 23 5.75 12.86 27.84
C LEU A 23 4.36 13.48 27.63
N PRO A 24 3.85 14.30 28.56
CA PRO A 24 2.53 14.93 28.43
C PRO A 24 2.37 15.82 27.18
N PHE A 25 3.48 16.31 26.61
CA PHE A 25 3.49 17.10 25.38
C PHE A 25 3.18 16.27 24.12
N CYS A 26 3.39 14.95 24.17
CA CYS A 26 3.22 14.06 23.03
C CYS A 26 1.79 13.48 23.01
N ASP A 27 0.79 14.35 23.10
CA ASP A 27 -0.64 14.00 23.19
C ASP A 27 -1.38 14.09 21.84
N PHE A 28 -0.68 14.45 20.76
CA PHE A 28 -1.20 14.50 19.39
C PHE A 28 -0.22 13.85 18.40
N GLY A 29 -0.71 12.90 17.62
CA GLY A 29 -0.01 12.36 16.46
C GLY A 29 1.18 11.45 16.78
N LYS A 30 2.02 11.27 15.76
CA LYS A 30 3.28 10.53 15.87
C LYS A 30 4.42 11.51 16.17
N VAL A 31 5.26 11.15 17.14
CA VAL A 31 6.43 11.95 17.57
C VAL A 31 7.77 11.28 17.24
N THR A 32 7.72 10.11 16.63
CA THR A 32 8.85 9.35 16.12
C THR A 32 8.63 9.03 14.64
N ASP A 33 9.72 8.74 13.95
CA ASP A 33 9.79 8.36 12.53
C ASP A 33 10.38 6.95 12.40
N GLU A 34 9.75 5.99 13.08
CA GLU A 34 10.13 4.59 12.98
C GLU A 34 9.95 4.05 11.54
N PRO A 35 10.71 3.01 11.14
CA PRO A 35 10.50 2.35 9.88
C PRO A 35 9.06 1.86 9.66
N THR A 36 8.54 2.06 8.45
CA THR A 36 7.18 1.63 8.09
C THR A 36 7.14 0.83 6.79
N ALA A 37 6.14 -0.04 6.69
CA ALA A 37 5.98 -0.98 5.58
C ALA A 37 5.90 -0.29 4.22
N ASP A 38 5.15 0.81 4.12
CA ASP A 38 4.96 1.58 2.90
C ASP A 38 6.23 2.32 2.44
N VAL A 39 6.96 2.99 3.34
CA VAL A 39 8.23 3.65 3.00
C VAL A 39 9.29 2.62 2.61
N SER A 40 9.37 1.52 3.35
CA SER A 40 10.28 0.42 3.04
C SER A 40 9.93 -0.24 1.71
N ALA A 41 8.65 -0.43 1.41
CA ALA A 41 8.21 -0.96 0.12
C ALA A 41 8.60 -0.04 -1.04
N HIS A 42 8.37 1.27 -0.96
CA HIS A 42 8.80 2.19 -2.01
C HIS A 42 10.32 2.25 -2.18
N ALA A 43 11.07 2.17 -1.07
CA ALA A 43 12.53 2.08 -1.14
C ALA A 43 12.98 0.80 -1.86
N LEU A 44 12.36 -0.34 -1.53
CA LEU A 44 12.66 -1.62 -2.17
C LEU A 44 12.30 -1.64 -3.65
N GLU A 45 11.15 -1.10 -4.06
CA GLU A 45 10.72 -1.05 -5.47
C GLU A 45 11.74 -0.31 -6.35
N VAL A 46 12.43 0.71 -5.80
CA VAL A 46 13.50 1.43 -6.51
C VAL A 46 14.87 0.76 -6.37
N LEU A 47 15.24 0.32 -5.19
CA LEU A 47 16.60 -0.18 -4.91
C LEU A 47 16.83 -1.60 -5.45
N ALA A 48 15.79 -2.40 -5.63
CA ALA A 48 15.91 -3.78 -6.11
C ALA A 48 16.51 -3.89 -7.52
N GLU A 49 16.36 -2.86 -8.37
CA GLU A 49 16.93 -2.82 -9.72
C GLU A 49 18.45 -2.52 -9.73
N GLU A 50 19.02 -2.15 -8.59
CA GLU A 50 20.38 -1.63 -8.46
C GLU A 50 21.29 -2.62 -7.69
N PRO A 51 22.13 -3.44 -8.38
CA PRO A 51 22.88 -4.53 -7.77
C PRO A 51 23.81 -4.13 -6.61
N ARG A 52 24.26 -2.86 -6.59
CA ARG A 52 25.10 -2.32 -5.51
C ARG A 52 24.40 -2.28 -4.15
N TYR A 53 23.07 -2.31 -4.10
CA TYR A 53 22.28 -2.29 -2.87
C TYR A 53 21.75 -3.68 -2.48
N ALA A 54 22.31 -4.77 -3.03
CA ALA A 54 21.82 -6.13 -2.77
C ALA A 54 21.76 -6.50 -1.28
N THR A 55 22.69 -5.98 -0.46
CA THR A 55 22.68 -6.22 0.98
C THR A 55 21.52 -5.51 1.66
N GLU A 56 21.31 -4.23 1.34
CA GLU A 56 20.24 -3.40 1.87
C GLU A 56 18.87 -3.95 1.45
N VAL A 57 18.73 -4.36 0.18
CA VAL A 57 17.53 -4.99 -0.36
C VAL A 57 17.21 -6.29 0.37
N GLY A 58 18.22 -7.16 0.60
CA GLY A 58 18.03 -8.40 1.35
C GLY A 58 17.47 -8.18 2.75
N ARG A 59 18.06 -7.26 3.52
CA ARG A 59 17.57 -6.91 4.86
C ARG A 59 16.19 -6.25 4.84
N GLY A 60 15.95 -5.38 3.87
CA GLY A 60 14.68 -4.70 3.72
C GLY A 60 13.55 -5.66 3.35
N LEU A 61 13.82 -6.63 2.49
CA LEU A 61 12.90 -7.70 2.13
C LEU A 61 12.55 -8.55 3.35
N GLU A 62 13.55 -9.00 4.11
CA GLU A 62 13.33 -9.76 5.35
C GLU A 62 12.47 -8.97 6.35
N TRP A 63 12.78 -7.68 6.52
CA TRP A 63 12.01 -6.79 7.39
C TRP A 63 10.57 -6.64 6.92
N LEU A 64 10.35 -6.35 5.63
CA LEU A 64 9.00 -6.19 5.07
C LEU A 64 8.17 -7.47 5.19
N LEU A 65 8.78 -8.64 5.01
CA LEU A 65 8.11 -9.93 5.22
C LEU A 65 7.71 -10.15 6.70
N ALA A 66 8.55 -9.71 7.63
CA ALA A 66 8.26 -9.80 9.06
C ALA A 66 7.11 -8.87 9.50
N GLU A 67 6.93 -7.74 8.82
CA GLU A 67 5.84 -6.78 9.08
C GLU A 67 4.48 -7.20 8.51
N GLN A 68 4.39 -8.34 7.83
CA GLN A 68 3.10 -8.81 7.30
C GLN A 68 2.16 -9.23 8.43
N GLU A 69 0.98 -8.61 8.48
CA GLU A 69 -0.06 -8.91 9.46
C GLU A 69 -0.59 -10.33 9.30
N GLN A 70 -1.18 -10.91 10.35
CA GLN A 70 -1.69 -12.30 10.33
C GLN A 70 -2.71 -12.55 9.21
N ASN A 71 -3.56 -11.56 8.94
CA ASN A 71 -4.56 -11.62 7.87
C ASN A 71 -3.96 -11.52 6.45
N GLY A 72 -2.66 -11.22 6.31
CA GLY A 72 -1.95 -11.13 5.04
C GLY A 72 -1.69 -9.72 4.53
N SER A 73 -2.26 -8.68 5.16
CA SER A 73 -2.05 -7.30 4.73
C SER A 73 -0.80 -6.66 5.36
N TRP A 74 -0.46 -5.46 4.89
CA TRP A 74 0.50 -4.56 5.56
C TRP A 74 -0.19 -3.29 5.99
N PHE A 75 0.25 -2.72 7.10
CA PHE A 75 -0.22 -1.43 7.60
C PHE A 75 0.23 -0.28 6.68
N GLY A 76 -0.66 0.66 6.37
CA GLY A 76 -0.33 1.87 5.62
C GLY A 76 -0.10 3.03 6.58
N ARG A 77 1.13 3.53 6.70
CA ARG A 77 1.45 4.64 7.61
C ARG A 77 1.07 5.99 7.02
N TRP A 78 1.21 6.15 5.70
CA TRP A 78 1.09 7.43 4.97
C TRP A 78 -0.08 7.46 3.98
N GLY A 79 -0.74 6.33 3.73
CA GLY A 79 -1.95 6.20 2.92
C GLY A 79 -2.94 5.28 3.60
N VAL A 80 -4.24 5.55 3.46
CA VAL A 80 -5.33 4.86 4.18
C VAL A 80 -5.65 3.53 3.50
N ASN A 81 -5.45 2.38 4.12
CA ASN A 81 -4.55 2.02 5.21
C ASN A 81 -3.94 0.67 4.80
N HIS A 82 -4.63 -0.43 5.09
CA HIS A 82 -4.12 -1.75 4.71
C HIS A 82 -4.17 -2.00 3.21
N ILE A 83 -5.11 -1.39 2.48
CA ILE A 83 -5.15 -1.45 1.02
C ILE A 83 -3.92 -0.73 0.45
N TYR A 84 -3.56 0.42 1.02
CA TYR A 84 -2.36 1.16 0.63
C TYR A 84 -1.08 0.38 0.94
N GLY A 85 -0.89 -0.05 2.19
CA GLY A 85 0.29 -0.79 2.62
C GLY A 85 0.48 -2.08 1.81
N THR A 86 -0.60 -2.85 1.58
CA THR A 86 -0.55 -4.08 0.78
C THR A 86 -0.31 -3.79 -0.70
N GLY A 87 -0.94 -2.75 -1.25
CA GLY A 87 -0.76 -2.31 -2.62
C GLY A 87 0.65 -1.77 -2.92
N ALA A 88 1.38 -1.31 -1.90
CA ALA A 88 2.80 -0.95 -1.99
C ALA A 88 3.72 -2.17 -1.79
N ALA A 89 3.42 -3.02 -0.80
CA ALA A 89 4.25 -4.18 -0.48
C ALA A 89 4.32 -5.19 -1.62
N LEU A 90 3.20 -5.51 -2.28
CA LEU A 90 3.16 -6.50 -3.37
C LEU A 90 4.11 -6.14 -4.54
N PRO A 91 4.08 -4.91 -5.11
CA PRO A 91 5.08 -4.44 -6.07
C PRO A 91 6.51 -4.53 -5.56
N ALA A 92 6.77 -4.13 -4.32
CA ALA A 92 8.12 -4.16 -3.74
C ALA A 92 8.67 -5.59 -3.62
N LEU A 93 7.85 -6.53 -3.15
CA LEU A 93 8.23 -7.94 -3.07
C LEU A 93 8.51 -8.52 -4.47
N ALA A 94 7.68 -8.18 -5.46
CA ALA A 94 7.88 -8.62 -6.85
C ALA A 94 9.16 -8.04 -7.45
N ALA A 95 9.45 -6.76 -7.21
CA ALA A 95 10.70 -6.11 -7.63
C ALA A 95 11.94 -6.77 -6.99
N CYS A 96 11.82 -7.22 -5.74
CA CYS A 96 12.87 -7.99 -5.06
C CYS A 96 13.00 -9.45 -5.56
N GLY A 97 12.20 -9.86 -6.54
CA GLY A 97 12.25 -11.20 -7.13
C GLY A 97 11.52 -12.28 -6.35
N LEU A 98 10.63 -11.94 -5.42
CA LEU A 98 9.78 -12.94 -4.78
C LEU A 98 8.81 -13.56 -5.79
N PRO A 99 8.69 -14.89 -5.86
CA PRO A 99 7.77 -15.53 -6.79
C PRO A 99 6.32 -15.32 -6.33
N SER A 100 5.40 -15.28 -7.29
CA SER A 100 3.97 -15.04 -7.04
C SER A 100 3.29 -16.14 -6.20
N ASP A 101 3.86 -17.34 -6.16
CA ASP A 101 3.39 -18.46 -5.32
C ASP A 101 3.97 -18.45 -3.90
N HIS A 102 4.86 -17.50 -3.56
CA HIS A 102 5.37 -17.32 -2.21
C HIS A 102 4.21 -17.11 -1.21
N ALA A 103 4.31 -17.72 -0.02
CA ALA A 103 3.22 -17.70 0.96
C ALA A 103 2.78 -16.27 1.35
N ALA A 104 3.73 -15.33 1.46
CA ALA A 104 3.43 -13.93 1.73
C ALA A 104 2.62 -13.27 0.60
N MET A 105 2.98 -13.50 -0.67
CA MET A 105 2.25 -13.02 -1.84
C MET A 105 0.82 -13.58 -1.84
N ARG A 106 0.68 -14.91 -1.70
CA ARG A 106 -0.62 -15.59 -1.72
C ARG A 106 -1.56 -15.13 -0.62
N ARG A 107 -1.05 -14.90 0.59
CA ARG A 107 -1.84 -14.39 1.72
C ARG A 107 -2.32 -12.97 1.49
N ALA A 108 -1.47 -12.11 0.92
CA ALA A 108 -1.83 -10.75 0.57
C ALA A 108 -2.88 -10.67 -0.55
N VAL A 109 -2.73 -11.48 -1.60
CA VAL A 109 -3.73 -11.63 -2.65
C VAL A 109 -5.05 -12.12 -2.06
N ALA A 110 -5.03 -13.17 -1.24
CA ALA A 110 -6.24 -13.69 -0.59
C ALA A 110 -6.93 -12.64 0.29
N TRP A 111 -6.15 -11.80 0.97
CA TRP A 111 -6.69 -10.67 1.74
C TRP A 111 -7.37 -9.64 0.84
N LEU A 112 -6.73 -9.21 -0.25
CA LEU A 112 -7.33 -8.30 -1.23
C LEU A 112 -8.64 -8.86 -1.80
N GLN A 113 -8.66 -10.15 -2.16
CA GLN A 113 -9.86 -10.82 -2.65
C GLN A 113 -10.99 -10.80 -1.60
N ALA A 114 -10.65 -11.03 -0.33
CA ALA A 114 -11.62 -11.04 0.76
C ALA A 114 -12.23 -9.67 1.08
N VAL A 115 -11.53 -8.57 0.74
CA VAL A 115 -12.00 -7.19 0.99
C VAL A 115 -12.49 -6.48 -0.28
N GLN A 116 -12.39 -7.11 -1.46
CA GLN A 116 -12.95 -6.55 -2.69
C GLN A 116 -14.48 -6.45 -2.60
N GLN A 117 -15.03 -5.31 -3.00
CA GLN A 117 -16.48 -5.09 -2.96
C GLN A 117 -17.19 -5.83 -4.11
N PRO A 118 -18.52 -6.08 -4.02
CA PRO A 118 -19.26 -6.79 -5.07
C PRO A 118 -19.20 -6.15 -6.47
N ASP A 119 -19.02 -4.83 -6.57
CA ASP A 119 -18.88 -4.12 -7.84
C ASP A 119 -17.44 -4.13 -8.41
N GLY A 120 -16.49 -4.75 -7.70
CA GLY A 120 -15.09 -4.86 -8.09
C GLY A 120 -14.18 -3.82 -7.47
N SER A 121 -14.76 -2.81 -6.82
CA SER A 121 -14.01 -1.70 -6.23
C SER A 121 -13.35 -2.06 -4.91
N PHE A 122 -12.52 -1.14 -4.45
CA PHE A 122 -11.93 -1.13 -3.13
C PHE A 122 -12.15 0.22 -2.47
N GLY A 123 -12.33 0.17 -1.15
CA GLY A 123 -12.49 1.35 -0.31
C GLY A 123 -12.10 1.02 1.11
N GLU A 124 -11.37 1.92 1.76
CA GLU A 124 -10.98 1.77 3.16
C GLU A 124 -11.14 3.10 3.89
N ASP A 125 -11.88 3.08 4.98
CA ASP A 125 -12.17 4.24 5.80
C ASP A 125 -11.07 4.50 6.82
N ILE A 126 -10.90 5.75 7.23
CA ILE A 126 -9.93 6.16 8.25
C ILE A 126 -10.15 5.46 9.60
N ARG A 127 -11.37 4.97 9.87
CA ARG A 127 -11.68 4.13 11.03
C ARG A 127 -10.84 2.86 11.10
N SER A 128 -10.29 2.39 9.98
CA SER A 128 -9.38 1.23 9.92
C SER A 128 -8.12 1.38 10.79
N TYR A 129 -7.72 2.62 11.12
CA TYR A 129 -6.61 2.87 12.05
C TYR A 129 -6.95 2.57 13.52
N ALA A 130 -8.23 2.67 13.91
CA ALA A 130 -8.69 2.44 15.29
C ALA A 130 -9.35 1.07 15.48
N ASP A 131 -10.05 0.59 14.45
CA ASP A 131 -10.92 -0.59 14.54
C ASP A 131 -10.59 -1.58 13.41
N PRO A 132 -10.04 -2.76 13.75
CA PRO A 132 -9.70 -3.80 12.78
C PRO A 132 -10.87 -4.25 11.89
N SER A 133 -12.13 -4.07 12.34
CA SER A 133 -13.32 -4.43 11.55
C SER A 133 -13.55 -3.53 10.33
N TRP A 134 -12.86 -2.38 10.26
CA TRP A 134 -12.86 -1.44 9.14
C TRP A 134 -11.70 -1.66 8.15
N ARG A 135 -10.77 -2.59 8.43
CA ARG A 135 -9.65 -2.89 7.52
C ARG A 135 -10.18 -3.34 6.15
N GLY A 136 -9.77 -2.64 5.11
CA GLY A 136 -10.25 -2.83 3.74
C GLY A 136 -11.75 -2.54 3.53
N ARG A 137 -12.39 -1.77 4.41
CA ARG A 137 -13.83 -1.43 4.30
C ARG A 137 -14.04 0.07 4.34
N GLY A 138 -14.84 0.58 3.39
CA GLY A 138 -15.14 2.00 3.27
C GLY A 138 -15.87 2.31 1.96
N HIS A 139 -16.17 3.58 1.75
CA HIS A 139 -16.66 4.04 0.46
C HIS A 139 -15.61 3.76 -0.62
N PRO A 140 -15.98 3.23 -1.80
CA PRO A 140 -15.00 2.93 -2.84
C PRO A 140 -14.34 4.20 -3.37
N THR A 141 -13.04 4.11 -3.62
CA THR A 141 -12.27 5.25 -4.15
C THR A 141 -11.40 4.82 -5.33
N PRO A 142 -11.17 5.72 -6.31
CA PRO A 142 -10.30 5.44 -7.44
C PRO A 142 -8.86 5.13 -7.01
N SER A 143 -8.31 5.85 -6.02
CA SER A 143 -6.94 5.58 -5.56
C SER A 143 -6.81 4.23 -4.87
N GLN A 144 -7.72 3.85 -3.96
CA GLN A 144 -7.66 2.55 -3.28
C GLN A 144 -7.93 1.37 -4.21
N THR A 145 -8.86 1.53 -5.17
CA THR A 145 -9.08 0.51 -6.22
C THR A 145 -7.85 0.33 -7.09
N ALA A 146 -7.16 1.43 -7.42
CA ALA A 146 -5.92 1.37 -8.16
C ALA A 146 -4.78 0.71 -7.37
N TRP A 147 -4.64 0.95 -6.07
CA TRP A 147 -3.63 0.28 -5.22
C TRP A 147 -3.82 -1.23 -5.18
N ALA A 148 -5.06 -1.69 -5.00
CA ALA A 148 -5.37 -3.12 -5.05
C ALA A 148 -5.07 -3.71 -6.43
N LEU A 149 -5.41 -3.00 -7.52
CA LEU A 149 -5.10 -3.45 -8.88
C LEU A 149 -3.59 -3.55 -9.14
N LEU A 150 -2.79 -2.59 -8.67
CA LEU A 150 -1.33 -2.66 -8.71
C LEU A 150 -0.81 -3.91 -7.98
N GLY A 151 -1.38 -4.19 -6.81
CA GLY A 151 -1.08 -5.40 -6.04
C GLY A 151 -1.37 -6.67 -6.82
N TYR A 152 -2.56 -6.80 -7.44
CA TYR A 152 -2.89 -7.95 -8.27
C TYR A 152 -1.92 -8.11 -9.46
N VAL A 153 -1.62 -7.02 -10.18
CA VAL A 153 -0.68 -7.07 -11.32
C VAL A 153 0.70 -7.54 -10.87
N ALA A 154 1.22 -6.98 -9.78
CA ALA A 154 2.53 -7.35 -9.24
C ALA A 154 2.58 -8.82 -8.75
N ALA A 155 1.49 -9.32 -8.18
CA ALA A 155 1.38 -10.69 -7.72
C ALA A 155 1.12 -11.72 -8.85
N GLY A 156 1.12 -11.30 -10.13
CA GLY A 156 0.87 -12.19 -11.26
C GLY A 156 -0.61 -12.53 -11.47
N GLU A 157 -1.53 -11.76 -10.89
CA GLU A 157 -2.99 -11.97 -10.95
C GLU A 157 -3.66 -11.06 -12.00
N ALA A 158 -2.91 -10.55 -12.99
CA ALA A 158 -3.43 -9.63 -14.01
C ALA A 158 -4.61 -10.20 -14.82
N GLU A 159 -4.64 -11.52 -15.04
CA GLU A 159 -5.71 -12.21 -15.79
C GLU A 159 -6.87 -12.70 -14.89
N SER A 160 -6.77 -12.50 -13.57
CA SER A 160 -7.81 -12.89 -12.62
C SER A 160 -9.11 -12.11 -12.83
N GLU A 161 -10.24 -12.70 -12.45
CA GLU A 161 -11.53 -12.02 -12.49
C GLU A 161 -11.56 -10.83 -11.52
N GLU A 162 -10.85 -10.91 -10.39
CA GLU A 162 -10.75 -9.84 -9.41
C GLU A 162 -10.01 -8.62 -9.96
N ALA A 163 -8.89 -8.81 -10.67
CA ALA A 163 -8.17 -7.73 -11.34
C ALA A 163 -9.02 -7.10 -12.45
N LYS A 164 -9.69 -7.91 -13.28
CA LYS A 164 -10.61 -7.43 -14.33
C LYS A 164 -11.75 -6.59 -13.75
N ARG A 165 -12.35 -7.03 -12.64
CA ARG A 165 -13.43 -6.29 -11.96
C ARG A 165 -12.96 -4.97 -11.39
N ALA A 166 -11.78 -4.92 -10.77
CA ALA A 166 -11.18 -3.67 -10.28
C ALA A 166 -10.89 -2.69 -11.43
N ALA A 167 -10.28 -3.18 -12.53
CA ALA A 167 -10.00 -2.39 -13.72
C ALA A 167 -11.29 -1.88 -14.39
N ASN A 168 -12.31 -2.73 -14.52
CA ASN A 168 -13.60 -2.34 -15.06
C ASN A 168 -14.27 -1.26 -14.22
N TRP A 169 -14.23 -1.37 -12.89
CA TRP A 169 -14.77 -0.34 -12.01
C TRP A 169 -14.07 1.01 -12.24
N LEU A 170 -12.72 1.03 -12.35
CA LEU A 170 -11.98 2.25 -12.66
C LEU A 170 -12.41 2.84 -14.02
N CYS A 171 -12.55 2.01 -15.06
CA CYS A 171 -13.00 2.48 -16.37
C CYS A 171 -14.42 3.07 -16.34
N VAL A 172 -15.35 2.43 -15.61
CA VAL A 172 -16.74 2.91 -15.48
C VAL A 172 -16.83 4.17 -14.63
N ALA A 173 -16.01 4.28 -13.58
CA ALA A 173 -15.97 5.44 -12.69
C ALA A 173 -15.31 6.67 -13.33
N GLN A 174 -14.60 6.51 -14.44
CA GLN A 174 -13.95 7.61 -15.14
C GLN A 174 -15.00 8.57 -15.73
N ARG A 175 -14.81 9.86 -15.49
CA ARG A 175 -15.64 10.92 -16.08
C ARG A 175 -15.26 11.14 -17.53
N SER A 176 -16.16 11.74 -18.30
CA SER A 176 -15.95 12.04 -19.72
C SER A 176 -14.75 12.94 -20.02
N ASN A 177 -14.27 13.72 -19.04
CA ASN A 177 -13.07 14.55 -19.13
C ASN A 177 -11.79 13.83 -18.71
N GLY A 178 -11.85 12.53 -18.41
CA GLY A 178 -10.73 11.72 -17.97
C GLY A 178 -10.43 11.78 -16.46
N ASP A 179 -11.18 12.56 -15.68
CA ASP A 179 -11.03 12.68 -14.22
C ASP A 179 -11.77 11.57 -13.47
N TRP A 180 -11.39 11.32 -12.22
CA TRP A 180 -12.17 10.51 -11.28
C TRP A 180 -12.61 11.35 -10.08
N HIS A 181 -13.79 11.06 -9.55
CA HIS A 181 -14.24 11.70 -8.33
C HIS A 181 -13.66 11.02 -7.09
N GLU A 182 -13.14 11.80 -6.15
CA GLU A 182 -12.67 11.29 -4.86
C GLU A 182 -12.78 12.37 -3.79
N GLU A 183 -13.82 12.28 -2.96
CA GLU A 183 -14.01 13.17 -1.80
C GLU A 183 -13.36 12.63 -0.53
N HIS A 184 -13.30 11.30 -0.38
CA HIS A 184 -12.75 10.66 0.81
C HIS A 184 -11.24 10.86 0.89
N TYR A 185 -10.74 11.02 2.11
CA TYR A 185 -9.30 11.11 2.37
C TYR A 185 -8.66 9.75 2.21
N THR A 186 -7.62 9.67 1.38
CA THR A 186 -6.83 8.44 1.19
C THR A 186 -5.36 8.64 1.56
N GLY A 187 -4.94 9.86 1.90
CA GLY A 187 -3.63 10.17 2.48
C GLY A 187 -3.69 10.32 3.99
N THR A 188 -2.59 9.98 4.67
CA THR A 188 -2.47 10.04 6.14
C THR A 188 -1.20 10.79 6.51
N GLY A 189 -1.30 11.77 7.40
CA GLY A 189 -0.12 12.37 8.02
C GLY A 189 0.19 11.72 9.37
N PHE A 190 -0.81 11.65 10.25
CA PHE A 190 -0.74 10.90 11.51
C PHE A 190 -1.99 10.02 11.62
N PRO A 191 -1.85 8.68 11.77
CA PRO A 191 -2.98 7.77 11.93
C PRO A 191 -3.99 8.29 12.96
N LEU A 192 -5.26 8.41 12.55
CA LEU A 192 -6.40 9.00 13.30
C LEU A 192 -6.32 10.52 13.57
N ASP A 193 -5.15 11.07 13.83
CA ASP A 193 -5.02 12.46 14.29
C ASP A 193 -4.96 13.49 13.17
N PHE A 194 -4.43 13.13 11.99
CA PHE A 194 -4.28 14.06 10.87
C PHE A 194 -4.35 13.37 9.50
N MET A 195 -5.37 13.71 8.72
CA MET A 195 -5.62 13.15 7.39
C MET A 195 -5.28 14.15 6.28
N ILE A 196 -4.79 13.65 5.14
CA ILE A 196 -4.33 14.46 4.01
C ILE A 196 -5.11 14.08 2.75
N ARG A 197 -5.59 15.08 2.00
CA ARG A 197 -6.16 14.87 0.68
C ARG A 197 -5.10 15.12 -0.38
N TYR A 198 -4.57 14.06 -0.96
CA TYR A 198 -3.72 14.17 -2.15
C TYR A 198 -4.58 14.30 -3.40
N HIS A 199 -4.83 15.54 -3.84
CA HIS A 199 -5.76 15.84 -4.95
C HIS A 199 -5.46 15.10 -6.27
N LEU A 200 -4.21 14.68 -6.48
CA LEU A 200 -3.79 13.98 -7.69
C LEU A 200 -3.87 12.45 -7.59
N TYR A 201 -4.11 11.86 -6.42
CA TYR A 201 -4.18 10.40 -6.27
C TYR A 201 -5.29 9.78 -7.12
N ARG A 202 -6.45 10.43 -7.17
CA ARG A 202 -7.58 10.04 -8.04
C ARG A 202 -7.28 10.03 -9.54
N LEU A 203 -6.18 10.65 -9.98
CA LEU A 203 -5.75 10.66 -11.38
C LEU A 203 -4.54 9.75 -11.59
N HIS A 204 -3.51 9.96 -10.77
CA HIS A 204 -2.21 9.30 -10.92
C HIS A 204 -2.31 7.79 -10.74
N PHE A 205 -2.98 7.32 -9.69
CA PHE A 205 -3.03 5.89 -9.40
C PHE A 205 -3.88 5.11 -10.40
N PRO A 206 -5.11 5.52 -10.77
CA PRO A 206 -5.87 4.82 -11.80
C PRO A 206 -5.12 4.72 -13.13
N LEU A 207 -4.48 5.81 -13.56
CA LEU A 207 -3.70 5.82 -14.79
C LEU A 207 -2.53 4.83 -14.72
N MET A 208 -1.78 4.84 -13.62
CA MET A 208 -0.65 3.94 -13.41
C MET A 208 -1.11 2.47 -13.35
N ALA A 209 -2.18 2.17 -12.61
CA ALA A 209 -2.69 0.81 -12.42
C ALA A 209 -3.22 0.22 -13.74
N LEU A 210 -4.04 0.98 -14.48
CA LEU A 210 -4.54 0.56 -15.80
C LEU A 210 -3.41 0.43 -16.81
N GLY A 211 -2.40 1.31 -16.75
CA GLY A 211 -1.21 1.24 -17.59
C GLY A 211 -0.41 -0.04 -17.35
N ARG A 212 -0.04 -0.34 -16.10
CA ARG A 212 0.68 -1.57 -15.72
C ARG A 212 -0.11 -2.83 -16.04
N LEU A 213 -1.43 -2.83 -15.82
CA LEU A 213 -2.30 -3.93 -16.22
C LEU A 213 -2.25 -4.17 -17.73
N ARG A 214 -2.40 -3.11 -18.54
CA ARG A 214 -2.35 -3.19 -20.00
C ARG A 214 -1.02 -3.76 -20.48
N GLU A 215 0.10 -3.30 -19.92
CA GLU A 215 1.42 -3.82 -20.23
C GLU A 215 1.53 -5.31 -19.91
N ARG A 216 0.98 -5.74 -18.77
CA ARG A 216 1.03 -7.14 -18.36
C ARG A 216 0.17 -8.06 -19.22
N LEU A 217 -0.99 -7.60 -19.67
CA LEU A 217 -1.89 -8.37 -20.55
C LEU A 217 -1.42 -8.42 -22.01
N ALA A 218 -0.47 -7.56 -22.39
CA ALA A 218 0.08 -7.49 -23.74
C ALA A 218 1.41 -8.25 -23.91
N ALA A 219 2.02 -8.71 -22.80
CA ALA A 219 3.28 -9.45 -22.76
C ALA A 219 3.04 -10.96 -22.93
#